data_AF-A0A455U561-F1
#
_entry.id   AF-A0A455U561-F1
#
_cell.length_a   1.000
_cell.length_b   1.000
_cell.length_c   1.000
_cell.angle_alpha   90.00
_cell.angle_beta   90.00
_cell.angle_gamma   90.00
#
_symmetry.space_group_name_H-M   'P 1'
#
loop_
_entity.id
_entity.type
_entity.pdbx_description
1 polymer ?
#
loop_
_entity_poly.entity_id
_entity_poly.type
_entity_poly.pdbx_seq_one_letter_code
_entity_poly.pdbx_strand_id
1 'polypeptide(L)'
;MLVGNRAEVMAVGDANQCIYEWRGAKPDTMLENFIATFGDATDYPLSTTFRHGHALALAANHAIAANQRRPNQLCLAAANNPETRVSVGQGSRLLLDALIDWQAQGRAFNEASLLVRSWALSVPFQLALLQAGIPFRLQREDRFVFRLPLVQALAGYLKMSRRPGLLRDPQQLLLLLSQPTPFVARERLQRLAHQLAATQQWPERHDPVLTELKPIQRRTLKKTLGIAMRVAPIECMATCQAIKACGGKHRGGENAQTRSRAPRQRRRGRSFT
;
A
#
# COMPACT_ATOMS: atom_id res chain seq x y z
N MET A 1 33.42 18.72 23.06
CA MET A 1 33.98 18.09 21.84
C MET A 1 34.73 16.83 22.27
N LEU A 2 34.43 15.66 21.70
CA LEU A 2 34.97 14.37 22.18
C LEU A 2 36.48 14.21 22.01
N VAL A 3 37.11 15.00 21.14
CA VAL A 3 38.45 14.70 20.62
C VAL A 3 39.56 15.61 21.18
N GLY A 4 39.22 16.69 21.90
CA GLY A 4 40.22 17.61 22.48
C GLY A 4 41.24 18.12 21.45
N ASN A 5 42.41 18.58 21.92
CA ASN A 5 43.46 19.18 21.05
C ASN A 5 44.62 18.22 20.72
N ARG A 6 44.56 16.95 21.13
CA ARG A 6 45.70 16.02 21.03
C ARG A 6 45.48 14.79 20.16
N ALA A 7 44.25 14.59 19.68
CA ALA A 7 43.93 13.38 18.92
C ALA A 7 43.91 13.66 17.42
N GLU A 8 44.50 12.73 16.68
CA GLU A 8 44.44 12.67 15.22
C GLU A 8 43.10 12.04 14.81
N VAL A 9 42.44 12.66 13.83
CA VAL A 9 41.10 12.25 13.39
C VAL A 9 41.17 11.72 11.97
N MET A 10 40.67 10.50 11.78
CA MET A 10 40.43 9.93 10.46
C MET A 10 38.93 9.72 10.27
N ALA A 11 38.39 10.25 9.17
CA ALA A 11 37.01 10.01 8.76
C ALA A 11 37.01 9.17 7.47
N VAL A 12 36.06 8.24 7.37
CA VAL A 12 35.88 7.38 6.20
C VAL A 12 34.42 7.43 5.76
N GLY A 13 34.17 7.60 4.48
CA GLY A 13 32.85 7.49 3.88
C GLY A 13 32.83 7.98 2.43
N ASP A 14 31.63 8.18 1.90
CA ASP A 14 31.41 8.59 0.51
C ASP A 14 30.32 9.66 0.47
N ALA A 15 30.69 10.88 0.05
CA ALA A 15 29.76 12.01 -0.08
C ALA A 15 28.62 11.71 -1.08
N ASN A 16 28.87 10.90 -2.11
CA ASN A 16 27.85 10.50 -3.08
C ASN A 16 26.83 9.49 -2.52
N GLN A 17 27.10 8.90 -1.35
CA GLN A 17 26.20 7.94 -0.67
C GLN A 17 25.42 8.59 0.48
N CYS A 18 25.36 9.92 0.56
CA CYS A 18 24.56 10.63 1.55
C CYS A 18 23.05 10.56 1.22
N ILE A 19 22.38 9.50 1.68
CA ILE A 19 20.94 9.26 1.40
C ILE A 19 19.99 9.62 2.54
N TYR A 20 20.51 10.21 3.63
CA TYR A 20 19.76 10.54 4.85
C TYR A 20 19.62 12.05 5.08
N GLU A 21 19.63 12.87 4.03
CA GLU A 21 19.54 14.34 4.15
C GLU A 21 18.28 14.82 4.87
N TRP A 22 17.16 14.14 4.67
CA TRP A 22 15.90 14.40 5.38
C TRP A 22 15.98 14.15 6.90
N ARG A 23 17.05 13.50 7.38
CA ARG A 23 17.40 13.35 8.81
C ARG A 23 18.54 14.26 9.24
N GLY A 24 18.95 15.21 8.40
CA GLY A 24 19.99 16.20 8.71
C GLY A 24 21.41 15.80 8.29
N ALA A 25 21.60 14.67 7.60
CA ALA A 25 22.90 14.38 6.99
C ALA A 25 23.20 15.39 5.87
N LYS A 26 24.46 15.81 5.73
CA LYS A 26 24.88 16.76 4.69
C LYS A 26 26.16 16.27 4.01
N PRO A 27 26.20 16.17 2.66
CA PRO A 27 27.42 15.82 1.92
C PRO A 27 28.59 16.75 2.26
N ASP A 28 28.30 18.04 2.46
CA ASP A 28 29.24 19.10 2.85
C ASP A 28 30.03 18.77 4.13
N THR A 29 29.51 17.87 4.98
CA THR A 29 30.19 17.40 6.20
C THR A 29 31.54 16.76 5.88
N MET A 30 31.60 16.02 4.77
CA MET A 30 32.82 15.34 4.33
C MET A 30 33.68 16.24 3.41
N LEU A 31 33.03 17.06 2.59
CA LEU A 31 33.71 17.86 1.57
C LEU A 31 34.39 19.12 2.13
N GLU A 32 33.71 19.83 3.04
CA GLU A 32 34.15 21.16 3.49
C GLU A 32 34.32 21.21 5.01
N ASN A 33 33.35 20.68 5.76
CA ASN A 33 33.33 20.85 7.21
C ASN A 33 34.44 20.08 7.93
N PHE A 34 34.93 18.97 7.36
CA PHE A 34 36.01 18.19 7.96
C PHE A 34 37.29 19.02 8.06
N ILE A 35 37.73 19.58 6.94
CA ILE A 35 38.93 20.44 6.88
C ILE A 35 38.70 21.70 7.71
N ALA A 36 37.51 22.32 7.64
CA ALA A 36 37.19 23.49 8.43
C ALA A 36 37.21 23.24 9.97
N THR A 37 36.95 22.00 10.40
CA THR A 37 36.90 21.64 11.83
C THR A 37 38.24 21.15 12.36
N PHE A 38 38.99 20.38 11.55
CA PHE A 38 40.20 19.67 12.00
C PHE A 38 41.50 20.19 11.37
N GLY A 39 41.42 21.18 10.47
CA GLY A 39 42.57 21.72 9.74
C GLY A 39 42.92 20.88 8.51
N ASP A 40 44.16 20.99 8.06
CA ASP A 40 44.66 20.25 6.90
C ASP A 40 44.52 18.74 7.10
N ALA A 41 43.96 18.07 6.09
CA ALA A 41 43.75 16.63 6.07
C ALA A 41 44.53 15.99 4.92
N THR A 42 44.99 14.76 5.13
CA THR A 42 45.53 13.94 4.03
C THR A 42 44.40 13.12 3.42
N ASP A 43 44.12 13.33 2.14
CA ASP A 43 43.10 12.59 1.41
C ASP A 43 43.63 11.27 0.84
N TYR A 44 42.93 10.18 1.12
CA TYR A 44 43.22 8.84 0.61
C TYR A 44 42.08 8.36 -0.31
N PRO A 45 42.05 8.76 -1.59
CA PRO A 45 40.97 8.39 -2.51
C PRO A 45 41.01 6.91 -2.86
N LEU A 46 39.94 6.19 -2.55
CA LEU A 46 39.76 4.77 -2.90
C LEU A 46 38.89 4.63 -4.16
N SER A 47 39.49 4.88 -5.33
CA SER A 47 38.76 4.91 -6.61
C SER A 47 38.40 3.52 -7.15
N THR A 48 39.03 2.45 -6.68
CA THR A 48 38.87 1.11 -7.26
C THR A 48 37.88 0.27 -6.46
N THR A 49 36.81 -0.20 -7.11
CA THR A 49 35.84 -1.15 -6.53
C THR A 49 36.27 -2.59 -6.78
N PHE A 50 36.09 -3.43 -5.77
CA PHE A 50 36.27 -4.89 -5.83
C PHE A 50 34.92 -5.63 -5.81
N ARG A 51 33.80 -4.91 -5.94
CA ARG A 51 32.44 -5.46 -5.78
C ARG A 51 31.73 -5.79 -7.09
N HIS A 52 32.07 -5.09 -8.17
CA HIS A 52 31.37 -5.20 -9.44
C HIS A 52 32.25 -4.82 -10.63
N GLY A 53 31.89 -5.33 -11.80
CA GLY A 53 32.61 -5.16 -13.05
C GLY A 53 32.41 -3.77 -13.69
N HIS A 54 33.12 -3.58 -14.80
CA HIS A 54 33.25 -2.30 -15.50
C HIS A 54 31.89 -1.70 -15.92
N ALA A 55 30.99 -2.50 -16.48
CA ALA A 55 29.70 -2.00 -16.98
C ALA A 55 28.85 -1.34 -15.87
N LEU A 56 28.80 -1.93 -14.66
CA LEU A 56 28.07 -1.32 -13.54
C LEU A 56 28.80 -0.09 -12.98
N ALA A 57 30.14 -0.11 -12.92
CA ALA A 57 30.92 1.05 -12.50
C ALA A 57 30.69 2.25 -13.44
N LEU A 58 30.69 2.01 -14.75
CA LEU A 58 30.41 3.01 -15.76
C LEU A 58 28.98 3.56 -15.64
N ALA A 59 27.97 2.69 -15.48
CA ALA A 59 26.60 3.11 -15.28
C ALA A 59 26.42 3.98 -14.02
N ALA A 60 27.09 3.62 -12.92
CA ALA A 60 27.06 4.40 -11.68
C ALA A 60 27.74 5.78 -11.84
N ASN A 61 28.90 5.84 -12.52
CA ASN A 61 29.59 7.10 -12.80
C ASN A 61 28.74 8.03 -13.68
N HIS A 62 28.04 7.50 -14.69
CA HIS A 62 27.13 8.31 -15.50
C HIS A 62 25.91 8.78 -14.70
N ALA A 63 25.34 7.93 -13.85
CA ALA A 63 24.19 8.30 -13.02
C ALA A 63 24.52 9.45 -12.05
N ILE A 64 25.73 9.44 -11.46
CA ILE A 64 26.15 10.46 -10.49
C ILE A 64 26.68 11.75 -11.15
N ALA A 65 27.05 11.71 -12.43
CA ALA A 65 27.67 12.84 -13.13
C ALA A 65 26.81 14.11 -13.14
N ALA A 66 25.48 13.96 -13.07
CA ALA A 66 24.53 15.08 -13.03
C ALA A 66 24.46 15.79 -11.67
N ASN A 67 25.05 15.23 -10.60
CA ASN A 67 25.05 15.87 -9.29
C ASN A 67 26.01 17.06 -9.27
N GLN A 68 25.51 18.22 -8.81
CA GLN A 68 26.28 19.48 -8.75
C GLN A 68 27.33 19.46 -7.63
N ARG A 69 27.00 18.88 -6.47
CA ARG A 69 27.89 18.80 -5.31
C ARG A 69 28.40 17.38 -5.16
N ARG A 70 29.60 17.12 -5.66
CA ARG A 70 30.27 15.81 -5.56
C ARG A 70 31.79 15.94 -5.60
N PRO A 71 32.53 14.98 -5.03
CA PRO A 71 33.95 14.82 -5.30
C PRO A 71 34.21 14.61 -6.80
N ASN A 72 35.33 15.13 -7.29
CA ASN A 72 35.79 14.87 -8.65
C ASN A 72 36.56 13.53 -8.69
N GLN A 73 35.85 12.43 -8.51
CA GLN A 73 36.43 11.08 -8.49
C GLN A 73 35.58 10.12 -9.33
N LEU A 74 36.24 9.25 -10.09
CA LEU A 74 35.62 8.14 -10.81
C LEU A 74 35.80 6.84 -10.03
N CYS A 75 34.77 5.99 -10.04
CA CYS A 75 34.86 4.62 -9.56
C CYS A 75 35.29 3.70 -10.71
N LEU A 76 36.40 2.98 -10.54
CA LEU A 76 36.98 2.05 -11.50
C LEU A 76 36.82 0.61 -11.01
N ALA A 77 36.43 -0.31 -11.88
CA ALA A 77 36.41 -1.73 -11.53
C ALA A 77 37.84 -2.30 -11.53
N ALA A 78 38.20 -3.09 -10.51
CA ALA A 78 39.44 -3.85 -10.51
C ALA A 78 39.47 -4.84 -11.69
N ALA A 79 40.67 -5.07 -12.25
CA ALA A 79 40.86 -5.87 -13.46
C ALA A 79 40.36 -7.32 -13.34
N ASN A 80 40.35 -7.87 -12.12
CA ASN A 80 39.93 -9.24 -11.82
C ASN A 80 38.48 -9.36 -11.31
N ASN A 81 37.70 -8.27 -11.31
CA ASN A 81 36.29 -8.36 -10.93
C ASN A 81 35.49 -9.15 -11.98
N PRO A 82 34.50 -9.95 -11.55
CA PRO A 82 33.60 -10.61 -12.49
C PRO A 82 32.81 -9.60 -13.30
N GLU A 83 32.51 -9.93 -14.55
CA GLU A 83 31.63 -9.11 -15.38
C GLU A 83 30.25 -8.94 -14.72
N THR A 84 29.72 -7.73 -14.79
CA THR A 84 28.40 -7.41 -14.25
C THR A 84 27.46 -7.08 -15.39
N ARG A 85 26.39 -7.87 -15.50
CA ARG A 85 25.33 -7.64 -16.49
C ARG A 85 24.37 -6.56 -15.98
N VAL A 86 24.09 -5.58 -16.83
CA VAL A 86 23.09 -4.53 -16.57
C VAL A 86 21.97 -4.67 -17.59
N SER A 87 20.73 -4.74 -17.11
CA SER A 87 19.54 -4.87 -17.95
C SER A 87 18.47 -3.90 -17.49
N VAL A 88 17.70 -3.36 -18.44
CA VAL A 88 16.56 -2.48 -18.19
C VAL A 88 15.30 -3.15 -18.70
N GLY A 89 14.24 -3.12 -17.92
CA GLY A 89 12.93 -3.61 -18.32
C GLY A 89 11.84 -3.18 -17.37
N GLN A 90 10.63 -3.65 -17.62
CA GLN A 90 9.43 -3.27 -16.88
C GLN A 90 8.68 -4.51 -16.38
N GLY A 91 8.02 -4.36 -15.23
CA GLY A 91 7.23 -5.41 -14.62
C GLY A 91 8.05 -6.49 -13.92
N SER A 92 7.36 -7.53 -13.44
CA SER A 92 7.95 -8.63 -12.68
C SER A 92 8.59 -9.71 -13.54
N ARG A 93 8.31 -9.75 -14.85
CA ARG A 93 8.76 -10.82 -15.72
C ARG A 93 10.29 -10.90 -15.82
N LEU A 94 10.94 -9.75 -16.02
CA LEU A 94 12.40 -9.67 -16.09
C LEU A 94 13.06 -10.19 -14.80
N LEU A 95 12.48 -9.89 -13.63
CA LEU A 95 12.99 -10.41 -12.35
C LEU A 95 12.86 -11.93 -12.29
N LEU A 96 11.70 -12.48 -12.68
CA LEU A 96 11.46 -13.92 -12.65
C LEU A 96 12.42 -14.66 -13.58
N ASP A 97 12.58 -14.18 -14.81
CA ASP A 97 13.49 -14.77 -15.79
C ASP A 97 14.94 -14.74 -15.26
N ALA A 98 15.38 -13.60 -14.70
CA ALA A 98 16.70 -13.48 -14.09
C ALA A 98 16.91 -14.45 -12.90
N LEU A 99 15.89 -14.67 -12.07
CA LEU A 99 15.97 -15.61 -10.94
C LEU A 99 15.98 -17.07 -11.40
N ILE A 100 15.22 -17.41 -12.45
CA ILE A 100 15.22 -18.75 -13.05
C ILE A 100 16.60 -19.04 -13.64
N ASP A 101 17.16 -18.11 -14.42
CA ASP A 101 18.51 -18.23 -14.97
C ASP A 101 19.57 -18.35 -13.87
N TRP A 102 19.40 -17.62 -12.77
CA TRP A 102 20.27 -17.68 -11.60
C TRP A 102 20.25 -19.06 -10.93
N GLN A 103 19.06 -19.62 -10.73
CA GLN A 103 18.90 -20.96 -10.16
C GLN A 103 19.44 -22.04 -11.10
N ALA A 104 19.26 -21.88 -12.43
CA ALA A 104 19.79 -22.78 -13.43
C ALA A 104 21.33 -22.86 -13.44
N GLN A 105 22.00 -21.80 -12.97
CA GLN A 105 23.45 -21.76 -12.73
C GLN A 105 23.87 -22.43 -11.42
N GLY A 106 22.95 -23.08 -10.70
CA GLY A 106 23.22 -23.75 -9.42
C GLY A 106 23.32 -22.79 -8.22
N ARG A 107 22.93 -21.52 -8.38
CA ARG A 107 23.03 -20.52 -7.32
C ARG A 107 21.77 -20.44 -6.47
N ALA A 108 21.95 -20.12 -5.19
CA ALA A 108 20.84 -20.01 -4.25
C ALA A 108 20.14 -18.64 -4.34
N PHE A 109 18.83 -18.63 -4.08
CA PHE A 109 18.04 -17.39 -4.07
C PHE A 109 18.40 -16.41 -2.95
N ASN A 110 19.03 -16.89 -1.87
CA ASN A 110 19.49 -16.03 -0.77
C ASN A 110 20.70 -15.15 -1.15
N GLU A 111 21.28 -15.36 -2.33
CA GLU A 111 22.32 -14.51 -2.92
C GLU A 111 21.73 -13.37 -3.76
N ALA A 112 20.40 -13.34 -3.96
CA ALA A 112 19.71 -12.30 -4.72
C ALA A 112 18.98 -11.32 -3.78
N SER A 113 19.02 -10.03 -4.13
CA SER A 113 18.30 -8.99 -3.40
C SER A 113 17.49 -8.10 -4.34
N LEU A 114 16.22 -7.85 -4.00
CA LEU A 114 15.37 -6.88 -4.69
C LEU A 114 15.33 -5.56 -3.90
N LEU A 115 15.81 -4.49 -4.50
CA LEU A 115 15.74 -3.14 -3.96
C LEU A 115 14.59 -2.38 -4.61
N VAL A 116 13.78 -1.71 -3.79
CA VAL A 116 12.65 -0.89 -4.25
C VAL A 116 12.73 0.51 -3.67
N ARG A 117 12.29 1.50 -4.43
CA ARG A 117 12.25 2.89 -3.94
C ARG A 117 11.22 3.09 -2.83
N SER A 118 10.10 2.38 -2.88
CA SER A 118 9.07 2.40 -1.85
C SER A 118 8.48 1.00 -1.66
N TRP A 119 8.03 0.70 -0.45
CA TRP A 119 7.45 -0.62 -0.14
C TRP A 119 6.21 -0.95 -0.97
N ALA A 120 5.43 0.06 -1.39
CA ALA A 120 4.29 -0.15 -2.26
C ALA A 120 4.68 -0.78 -3.61
N LEU A 121 5.87 -0.44 -4.14
CA LEU A 121 6.39 -0.99 -5.39
C LEU A 121 6.82 -2.45 -5.26
N SER A 122 6.98 -2.99 -4.05
CA SER A 122 7.31 -4.41 -3.86
C SER A 122 6.11 -5.33 -4.11
N VAL A 123 4.87 -4.84 -3.99
CA VAL A 123 3.66 -5.68 -4.02
C VAL A 123 3.54 -6.53 -5.30
N PRO A 124 3.72 -5.98 -6.53
CA PRO A 124 3.65 -6.79 -7.74
C PRO A 124 4.71 -7.89 -7.79
N PHE A 125 5.92 -7.61 -7.29
CA PHE A 125 7.00 -8.59 -7.24
C PHE A 125 6.74 -9.67 -6.18
N GLN A 126 6.22 -9.31 -5.01
CA GLN A 126 5.81 -10.29 -3.99
C GLN A 126 4.78 -11.27 -4.57
N LEU A 127 3.75 -10.76 -5.25
CA LEU A 127 2.72 -11.60 -5.88
C LEU A 127 3.30 -12.49 -6.98
N ALA A 128 4.19 -11.97 -7.81
CA ALA A 128 4.85 -12.73 -8.86
C ALA A 128 5.73 -13.86 -8.30
N LEU A 129 6.50 -13.58 -7.25
CA LEU A 129 7.33 -14.58 -6.56
C LEU A 129 6.47 -15.66 -5.89
N LEU A 130 5.39 -15.26 -5.20
CA LEU A 130 4.42 -16.19 -4.62
C LEU A 130 3.79 -17.10 -5.68
N GLN A 131 3.38 -16.53 -6.82
CA GLN A 131 2.79 -17.28 -7.93
C GLN A 131 3.78 -18.28 -8.54
N ALA A 132 5.06 -17.90 -8.64
CA ALA A 132 6.12 -18.75 -9.15
C ALA A 132 6.65 -19.76 -8.11
N GLY A 133 6.16 -19.73 -6.87
CA GLY A 133 6.67 -20.59 -5.79
C GLY A 133 8.09 -20.25 -5.35
N ILE A 134 8.59 -19.05 -5.65
CA ILE A 134 9.95 -18.63 -5.29
C ILE A 134 9.93 -18.05 -3.87
N PRO A 135 10.73 -18.60 -2.93
CA PRO A 135 10.78 -18.10 -1.57
C PRO A 135 11.49 -16.75 -1.50
N PHE A 136 11.01 -15.83 -0.67
CA PHE A 136 11.63 -14.53 -0.42
C PHE A 136 11.47 -14.11 1.03
N ARG A 137 12.33 -13.19 1.47
CA ARG A 137 12.29 -12.59 2.81
C ARG A 137 12.07 -11.09 2.71
N LEU A 138 11.22 -10.55 3.58
CA LEU A 138 11.05 -9.09 3.75
C LEU A 138 11.69 -8.68 5.06
N GLN A 139 12.44 -7.57 5.04
CA GLN A 139 12.90 -6.93 6.28
C GLN A 139 11.74 -6.36 7.11
N ARG A 140 10.63 -6.03 6.47
CA ARG A 140 9.44 -5.46 7.10
C ARG A 140 8.23 -6.36 6.87
N GLU A 141 7.92 -7.19 7.86
CA GLU A 141 6.81 -8.13 7.73
C GLU A 141 5.46 -7.44 7.59
N ASP A 142 5.28 -6.23 8.15
CA ASP A 142 4.07 -5.40 7.99
C ASP A 142 3.79 -5.01 6.53
N ARG A 143 4.80 -5.13 5.65
CA ARG A 143 4.72 -4.83 4.22
C ARG A 143 4.51 -6.06 3.35
N PHE A 144 4.34 -7.22 3.98
CA PHE A 144 3.93 -8.41 3.27
C PHE A 144 2.53 -8.22 2.67
N VAL A 145 2.34 -8.60 1.40
CA VAL A 145 1.14 -8.29 0.62
C VAL A 145 -0.15 -8.74 1.33
N PHE A 146 -0.16 -9.91 1.97
CA PHE A 146 -1.34 -10.42 2.69
C PHE A 146 -1.55 -9.81 4.09
N ARG A 147 -0.60 -9.02 4.59
CA ARG A 147 -0.76 -8.22 5.82
C ARG A 147 -1.21 -6.78 5.53
N LEU A 148 -1.28 -6.37 4.26
CA LEU A 148 -1.78 -5.05 3.91
C LEU A 148 -3.27 -4.94 4.26
N PRO A 149 -3.73 -3.88 4.95
CA PRO A 149 -5.13 -3.75 5.39
C PRO A 149 -6.16 -3.94 4.27
N LEU A 150 -5.89 -3.38 3.09
CA LEU A 150 -6.76 -3.52 1.92
C LEU A 150 -6.89 -4.98 1.47
N VAL A 151 -5.78 -5.71 1.41
CA VAL A 151 -5.76 -7.13 1.03
C VAL A 151 -6.44 -7.97 2.09
N GLN A 152 -6.21 -7.68 3.37
CA GLN A 152 -6.89 -8.33 4.48
C GLN A 152 -8.41 -8.09 4.43
N ALA A 153 -8.87 -6.89 4.11
CA ALA A 153 -10.29 -6.57 3.96
C ALA A 153 -10.91 -7.32 2.78
N LEU A 154 -10.23 -7.37 1.62
CA LEU A 154 -10.66 -8.17 0.47
C LEU A 154 -10.76 -9.65 0.82
N ALA A 155 -9.76 -10.20 1.50
CA ALA A 155 -9.78 -11.57 2.02
C ALA A 155 -10.89 -11.76 3.07
N GLY A 156 -11.22 -10.73 3.84
CA GLY A 156 -12.33 -10.72 4.80
C GLY A 156 -13.68 -10.99 4.14
N TYR A 157 -13.97 -10.37 2.99
CA TYR A 157 -15.18 -10.67 2.22
C TYR A 157 -15.24 -12.15 1.80
N LEU A 158 -14.14 -12.70 1.29
CA LEU A 158 -14.06 -14.11 0.89
C LEU A 158 -14.18 -15.08 2.09
N LYS A 159 -13.67 -14.69 3.26
CA LYS A 159 -13.85 -15.48 4.49
C LYS A 159 -15.30 -15.48 4.93
N MET A 160 -16.00 -14.35 4.82
CA MET A 160 -17.41 -14.23 5.17
C MET A 160 -18.32 -15.07 4.26
N SER A 161 -17.97 -15.23 2.97
CA SER A 161 -18.73 -16.13 2.08
C SER A 161 -18.64 -17.60 2.49
N ARG A 162 -17.55 -17.99 3.16
CA ARG A 162 -17.39 -19.35 3.69
C ARG A 162 -17.86 -19.49 5.13
N ARG A 163 -17.88 -18.40 5.90
CA ARG A 163 -18.19 -18.36 7.33
C ARG A 163 -19.06 -17.13 7.64
N PRO A 164 -20.39 -17.20 7.43
CA PRO A 164 -21.31 -16.10 7.71
C PRO A 164 -21.21 -15.53 9.13
N GLY A 165 -20.88 -16.38 10.12
CA GLY A 165 -20.73 -15.99 11.52
C GLY A 165 -19.72 -14.85 11.75
N LEU A 166 -18.79 -14.63 10.82
CA LEU A 166 -17.84 -13.50 10.88
C LEU A 166 -18.51 -12.13 10.74
N LEU A 167 -19.76 -12.05 10.27
CA LEU A 167 -20.55 -10.81 10.32
C LEU A 167 -20.86 -10.36 11.75
N ARG A 168 -20.73 -11.25 12.74
CA ARG A 168 -20.89 -10.92 14.17
C ARG A 168 -19.55 -10.65 14.87
N ASP A 169 -18.44 -10.63 14.13
CA ASP A 169 -17.12 -10.30 14.67
C ASP A 169 -16.83 -8.78 14.48
N PRO A 170 -16.74 -8.00 15.56
CA PRO A 170 -16.48 -6.56 15.46
C PRO A 170 -15.11 -6.23 14.85
N GLN A 171 -14.10 -7.10 15.00
CA GLN A 171 -12.78 -6.87 14.43
C GLN A 171 -12.79 -7.06 12.91
N GLN A 172 -13.51 -8.07 12.40
CA GLN A 172 -13.68 -8.26 10.96
C GLN A 172 -14.48 -7.12 10.35
N LEU A 173 -15.58 -6.70 10.99
CA LEU A 173 -16.37 -5.56 10.53
C LEU A 173 -15.55 -4.26 10.52
N LEU A 174 -14.76 -4.01 11.56
CA LEU A 174 -13.88 -2.83 11.61
C LEU A 174 -12.89 -2.82 10.44
N LEU A 175 -12.26 -3.96 10.14
CA LEU A 175 -11.34 -4.10 9.01
C LEU A 175 -12.02 -3.75 7.70
N LEU A 176 -13.21 -4.30 7.42
CA LEU A 176 -13.98 -4.00 6.22
C LEU A 176 -14.40 -2.54 6.14
N LEU A 177 -14.91 -1.97 7.24
CA LEU A 177 -15.35 -0.57 7.27
C LEU A 177 -14.20 0.41 7.14
N SER A 178 -12.98 0.00 7.51
CA SER A 178 -11.78 0.82 7.38
C SER A 178 -11.19 0.86 5.96
N GLN A 179 -11.58 -0.05 5.07
CA GLN A 179 -10.98 -0.20 3.73
C GLN A 179 -12.02 -0.34 2.61
N PRO A 180 -11.96 0.48 1.54
CA PRO A 180 -11.09 1.65 1.38
C PRO A 180 -11.37 2.75 2.42
N THR A 181 -10.37 3.57 2.74
CA THR A 181 -10.46 4.59 3.80
C THR A 181 -11.69 5.50 3.61
N PRO A 182 -12.68 5.46 4.52
CA PRO A 182 -13.89 6.27 4.39
C PRO A 182 -13.68 7.70 4.91
N PHE A 183 -12.46 8.06 5.31
CA PHE A 183 -12.10 9.32 5.99
C PHE A 183 -12.91 9.55 7.28
N VAL A 184 -13.15 8.48 8.04
CA VAL A 184 -13.84 8.51 9.34
C VAL A 184 -12.85 8.15 10.45
N ALA A 185 -12.96 8.82 11.59
CA ALA A 185 -12.14 8.54 12.77
C ALA A 185 -12.28 7.07 13.20
N ARG A 186 -11.15 6.44 13.55
CA ARG A 186 -11.07 5.00 13.87
C ARG A 186 -12.00 4.60 15.03
N GLU A 187 -12.06 5.42 16.07
CA GLU A 187 -12.92 5.19 17.24
C GLU A 187 -14.39 5.10 16.86
N ARG A 188 -14.83 5.93 15.90
CA ARG A 188 -16.21 5.92 15.41
C ARG A 188 -16.49 4.68 14.56
N LEU A 189 -15.53 4.24 13.74
CA LEU A 189 -15.63 2.97 13.01
C LEU A 189 -15.67 1.77 13.96
N GLN A 190 -14.92 1.82 15.07
CA GLN A 190 -14.95 0.79 16.12
C GLN A 190 -16.33 0.70 16.79
N ARG A 191 -16.92 1.83 17.21
CA ARG A 191 -18.27 1.86 17.77
C ARG A 191 -19.30 1.31 16.78
N LEU A 192 -19.23 1.72 15.51
CA LEU A 192 -20.10 1.22 14.46
C LEU A 192 -19.94 -0.30 14.27
N ALA A 193 -18.72 -0.80 14.23
CA ALA A 193 -18.44 -2.23 14.06
C ALA A 193 -18.99 -3.06 15.24
N HIS A 194 -18.82 -2.59 16.48
CA HIS A 194 -19.40 -3.24 17.67
C HIS A 194 -20.92 -3.28 17.64
N GLN A 195 -21.56 -2.15 17.32
CA GLN A 195 -23.01 -2.07 17.21
C GLN A 195 -23.53 -3.00 16.11
N LEU A 196 -22.92 -2.98 14.93
CA LEU A 196 -23.30 -3.86 13.81
C LEU A 196 -23.09 -5.35 14.13
N ALA A 197 -22.00 -5.71 14.80
CA ALA A 197 -21.75 -7.08 15.24
C ALA A 197 -22.87 -7.60 16.15
N ALA A 198 -23.37 -6.75 17.05
CA ALA A 198 -24.42 -7.09 18.00
C ALA A 198 -25.83 -7.09 17.38
N THR A 199 -26.21 -6.02 16.67
CA THR A 199 -27.58 -5.82 16.19
C THR A 199 -27.82 -6.43 14.81
N GLN A 200 -26.76 -6.59 14.02
CA GLN A 200 -26.82 -6.90 12.59
C GLN A 200 -27.67 -5.91 11.78
N GLN A 201 -27.95 -4.72 12.32
CA GLN A 201 -28.83 -3.71 11.73
C GLN A 201 -28.11 -2.39 11.57
N TRP A 202 -28.35 -1.71 10.45
CA TRP A 202 -27.79 -0.39 10.22
C TRP A 202 -28.37 0.62 11.22
N PRO A 203 -27.54 1.46 11.90
CA PRO A 203 -28.05 2.40 12.89
C PRO A 203 -29.02 3.42 12.30
N GLU A 204 -29.96 3.89 13.14
CA GLU A 204 -30.92 4.92 12.74
C GLU A 204 -30.25 6.24 12.40
N ARG A 205 -30.94 7.10 11.65
CA ARG A 205 -30.39 8.36 11.14
C ARG A 205 -29.84 9.28 12.24
N HIS A 206 -30.44 9.24 13.44
CA HIS A 206 -30.11 10.06 14.60
C HIS A 206 -29.17 9.38 15.60
N ASP A 207 -28.71 8.15 15.30
CA ASP A 207 -27.77 7.44 16.15
C ASP A 207 -26.48 8.25 16.34
N PRO A 208 -25.96 8.42 17.58
CA PRO A 208 -24.76 9.19 17.87
C PRO A 208 -23.54 8.78 17.02
N VAL A 209 -23.45 7.51 16.59
CA VAL A 209 -22.39 6.99 15.72
C VAL A 209 -22.46 7.61 14.32
N LEU A 210 -23.65 7.99 13.84
CA LEU A 210 -23.87 8.55 12.51
C LEU A 210 -24.01 10.08 12.47
N THR A 211 -24.41 10.74 13.55
CA THR A 211 -24.81 12.17 13.55
C THR A 211 -23.76 13.11 12.96
N GLU A 212 -22.48 12.91 13.26
CA GLU A 212 -21.36 13.74 12.78
C GLU A 212 -20.79 13.32 11.41
N LEU A 213 -21.28 12.22 10.83
CA LEU A 213 -20.76 11.75 9.55
C LEU A 213 -21.34 12.55 8.39
N LYS A 214 -20.48 12.94 7.44
CA LYS A 214 -20.90 13.54 6.16
C LYS A 214 -21.76 12.53 5.37
N PRO A 215 -22.72 12.99 4.55
CA PRO A 215 -23.59 12.10 3.77
C PRO A 215 -22.83 11.07 2.92
N ILE A 216 -21.68 11.46 2.36
CA ILE A 216 -20.84 10.55 1.55
C ILE A 216 -20.23 9.43 2.39
N GLN A 217 -19.77 9.72 3.61
CA GLN A 217 -19.21 8.72 4.53
C GLN A 217 -20.26 7.69 4.91
N ARG A 218 -21.49 8.15 5.23
CA ARG A 218 -22.62 7.27 5.55
C ARG A 218 -22.96 6.35 4.38
N ARG A 219 -23.02 6.89 3.15
CA ARG A 219 -23.27 6.09 1.93
C ARG A 219 -22.18 5.06 1.69
N THR A 220 -20.91 5.43 1.82
CA THR A 220 -19.77 4.51 1.65
C THR A 220 -19.85 3.37 2.66
N LEU A 221 -19.98 3.67 3.96
CA LEU A 221 -20.05 2.65 5.02
C LEU A 221 -21.26 1.72 4.84
N LYS A 222 -22.44 2.28 4.51
CA LYS A 222 -23.65 1.48 4.24
C LYS A 222 -23.47 0.58 3.02
N LYS A 223 -22.80 1.06 1.97
CA LYS A 223 -22.46 0.27 0.78
C LYS A 223 -21.50 -0.88 1.12
N THR A 224 -20.43 -0.60 1.87
CA THR A 224 -19.45 -1.60 2.34
C THR A 224 -20.13 -2.73 3.11
N LEU A 225 -20.96 -2.39 4.10
CA LEU A 225 -21.74 -3.39 4.85
C LEU A 225 -22.71 -4.16 3.94
N GLY A 226 -23.39 -3.45 3.03
CA GLY A 226 -24.31 -4.06 2.09
C GLY A 226 -23.64 -5.06 1.14
N ILE A 227 -22.35 -4.91 0.83
CA ILE A 227 -21.56 -5.90 0.09
C ILE A 227 -21.27 -7.09 1.00
N ALA A 228 -20.80 -6.87 2.23
CA ALA A 228 -20.47 -7.94 3.17
C ALA A 228 -21.65 -8.89 3.42
N MET A 229 -22.85 -8.33 3.59
CA MET A 229 -24.07 -9.11 3.80
C MET A 229 -24.53 -9.90 2.58
N ARG A 230 -24.27 -9.42 1.35
CA ARG A 230 -24.62 -10.15 0.12
C ARG A 230 -23.67 -11.31 -0.16
N VAL A 231 -22.42 -11.17 0.29
CA VAL A 231 -21.37 -12.16 0.06
C VAL A 231 -21.47 -13.33 1.03
N ALA A 232 -22.05 -13.13 2.22
CA ALA A 232 -22.38 -14.22 3.14
C ALA A 232 -23.52 -15.09 2.55
N PRO A 233 -23.42 -16.44 2.63
CA PRO A 233 -24.46 -17.37 2.17
C PRO A 233 -25.87 -16.96 2.58
N ILE A 234 -26.79 -17.16 1.63
CA ILE A 234 -28.18 -16.65 1.59
C ILE A 234 -29.08 -17.15 2.74
N GLU A 235 -28.60 -17.95 3.69
CA GLU A 235 -29.39 -18.39 4.85
C GLU A 235 -29.76 -17.24 5.81
N CYS A 236 -29.09 -16.08 5.73
CA CYS A 236 -29.37 -14.91 6.57
C CYS A 236 -30.34 -13.91 5.90
N MET A 237 -31.46 -14.39 5.35
CA MET A 237 -32.43 -13.53 4.63
C MET A 237 -33.22 -12.56 5.54
N ALA A 238 -33.27 -12.82 6.85
CA ALA A 238 -33.95 -11.95 7.81
C ALA A 238 -33.30 -10.55 7.92
N THR A 239 -31.99 -10.44 7.70
CA THR A 239 -31.24 -9.20 7.93
C THR A 239 -31.22 -8.27 6.72
N CYS A 240 -31.28 -8.81 5.50
CA CYS A 240 -31.27 -8.01 4.27
C CYS A 240 -32.52 -7.14 4.06
N GLN A 241 -33.66 -7.51 4.66
CA GLN A 241 -34.91 -6.76 4.50
C GLN A 241 -34.92 -5.44 5.29
N ALA A 242 -34.27 -5.39 6.47
CA ALA A 242 -34.23 -4.19 7.32
C ALA A 242 -33.51 -3.00 6.66
N ILE A 243 -32.46 -3.25 5.86
CA ILE A 243 -31.70 -2.16 5.20
C ILE A 243 -32.44 -1.57 4.00
N LYS A 244 -33.28 -2.36 3.32
CA LYS A 244 -34.12 -1.90 2.20
C LYS A 244 -35.31 -1.06 2.68
N ALA A 245 -35.88 -1.35 3.86
CA ALA A 245 -37.05 -0.65 4.39
C ALA A 245 -36.79 0.83 4.72
N CYS A 246 -35.60 1.19 5.18
CA CYS A 246 -35.25 2.60 5.48
C CYS A 246 -35.01 3.50 4.25
N GLY A 247 -35.27 3.03 3.03
CA GLY A 247 -35.14 3.79 1.78
C GLY A 247 -36.47 4.32 1.19
N GLY A 248 -37.61 4.05 1.84
CA GLY A 248 -38.93 4.47 1.36
C GLY A 248 -39.19 5.96 1.59
N LYS A 249 -39.37 6.71 0.50
CA LYS A 249 -39.69 8.15 0.47
C LYS A 249 -41.00 8.45 1.23
N HIS A 250 -40.95 9.41 2.16
CA HIS A 250 -42.11 10.23 2.50
C HIS A 250 -42.61 10.95 1.23
N ARG A 251 -43.76 10.53 0.73
CA ARG A 251 -44.68 11.39 -0.04
C ARG A 251 -45.95 11.53 0.79
N GLY A 252 -46.00 12.56 1.62
CA GLY A 252 -47.26 13.08 2.15
C GLY A 252 -47.85 13.99 1.07
N GLY A 253 -48.98 13.58 0.50
CA GLY A 253 -49.80 14.37 -0.41
C GLY A 253 -51.19 14.49 0.18
N GLU A 254 -51.73 15.70 0.09
CA GLU A 254 -52.89 16.25 0.79
C GLU A 254 -54.24 15.54 0.58
N ASN A 255 -55.13 15.84 1.52
CA ASN A 255 -56.56 15.59 1.52
C ASN A 255 -57.26 15.92 0.19
N ALA A 256 -58.19 15.05 -0.22
CA ALA A 256 -59.41 15.48 -0.90
C ALA A 256 -60.54 14.46 -0.71
N GLN A 257 -61.58 14.91 0.00
CA GLN A 257 -62.87 14.27 0.15
C GLN A 257 -63.69 14.32 -1.15
N THR A 258 -64.53 13.30 -1.32
CA THR A 258 -65.81 13.26 -2.06
C THR A 258 -65.80 13.40 -3.59
N ARG A 259 -66.25 12.34 -4.30
CA ARG A 259 -67.60 12.23 -4.90
C ARG A 259 -67.73 10.99 -5.79
N SER A 260 -68.95 10.44 -5.74
CA SER A 260 -69.48 9.32 -6.52
C SER A 260 -69.45 9.51 -8.04
N ARG A 261 -69.26 8.43 -8.81
CA ARG A 261 -70.25 7.86 -9.75
C ARG A 261 -69.65 6.70 -10.58
N ALA A 262 -70.56 5.82 -10.98
CA ALA A 262 -70.41 4.48 -11.56
C ALA A 262 -69.93 4.47 -13.06
N PRO A 263 -69.80 3.28 -13.70
CA PRO A 263 -68.75 2.96 -14.68
C PRO A 263 -69.12 3.23 -16.14
N ARG A 264 -68.11 3.29 -17.03
CA ARG A 264 -68.30 3.08 -18.47
C ARG A 264 -67.17 2.25 -19.09
N GLN A 265 -67.62 1.30 -19.91
CA GLN A 265 -66.87 0.32 -20.66
C GLN A 265 -66.07 0.93 -21.85
N ARG A 266 -65.12 0.11 -22.32
CA ARG A 266 -64.86 -0.30 -23.71
C ARG A 266 -63.77 0.40 -24.53
N ARG A 267 -63.04 -0.50 -25.22
CA ARG A 267 -62.30 -0.41 -26.51
C ARG A 267 -60.85 0.09 -26.43
N ARG A 268 -59.89 -0.82 -26.59
CA ARG A 268 -59.31 -1.35 -27.85
C ARG A 268 -58.33 -0.38 -28.50
N GLY A 269 -57.04 -0.69 -28.36
CA GLY A 269 -56.20 -1.05 -29.51
C GLY A 269 -55.33 0.02 -30.14
N ARG A 270 -54.14 -0.46 -30.53
CA ARG A 270 -53.14 0.07 -31.50
C ARG A 270 -52.19 1.14 -30.95
N SER A 271 -50.93 0.79 -30.66
CA SER A 271 -49.79 0.53 -31.58
C SER A 271 -49.32 1.78 -32.29
N PHE A 272 -48.13 2.27 -31.94
CA PHE A 272 -47.16 2.87 -32.85
C PHE A 272 -45.76 2.72 -32.22
N THR A 273 -44.85 2.16 -33.03
CA THR A 273 -43.38 2.39 -33.11
C THR A 273 -42.62 2.83 -31.86
#